data_AF-A0A7X7ZIF9-F1
#
_entry.id   AF-A0A7X7ZIF9-F1
#
_cell.length_a   1.000
_cell.length_b   1.000
_cell.length_c   1.000
_cell.angle_alpha   90.00
_cell.angle_beta   90.00
_cell.angle_gamma   90.00
#
_symmetry.space_group_name_H-M   'P 1'
#
loop_
_entity.id
_entity.type
_entity.pdbx_description
1 polymer ?
#
loop_
_entity_poly.entity_id
_entity_poly.type
_entity_poly.pdbx_seq_one_letter_code
_entity_poly.pdbx_strand_id
1 'polypeptide(L)'
;MIQRTGVKPAKPVLVMGLVVAVAMLIFGVFFFSAVLGDSGGEPGPAIGFMAVWFLVLGVIIFYFAYYLRTRKSVVDIETETGAPAPASGAAAAPAGAGTDFDARLRKLEGLKKDGLVTDEEYRAKRAEILGEKW
;
A
#
# COMPACT_ATOMS: atom_id res chain seq x y z
N MET A 1 -3.98 5.52 29.98
CA MET A 1 -4.43 6.68 29.18
C MET A 1 -4.69 6.18 27.77
N ILE A 2 -5.92 6.26 27.29
CA ILE A 2 -6.30 5.88 25.94
C ILE A 2 -5.96 7.06 25.03
N GLN A 3 -4.98 6.91 24.13
CA GLN A 3 -4.70 7.90 23.10
C GLN A 3 -5.40 7.50 21.81
N ARG A 4 -6.34 8.34 21.36
CA ARG A 4 -6.95 8.23 20.04
C ARG A 4 -6.03 8.91 19.03
N THR A 5 -5.37 8.12 18.19
CA THR A 5 -4.59 8.66 17.07
C THR A 5 -5.30 8.32 15.77
N GLY A 6 -5.87 9.35 15.14
CA GLY A 6 -6.47 9.22 13.81
C GLY A 6 -5.37 9.02 12.76
N VAL A 7 -5.31 7.83 12.16
CA VAL A 7 -4.38 7.54 11.07
C VAL A 7 -5.02 8.01 9.76
N LYS A 8 -4.49 9.12 9.24
CA LYS A 8 -4.84 9.61 7.91
C LYS A 8 -4.30 8.61 6.89
N PRO A 9 -5.13 8.05 5.98
CA PRO A 9 -4.59 7.25 4.89
C PRO A 9 -3.57 8.09 4.12
N ALA A 10 -2.44 7.47 3.76
CA ALA A 10 -1.39 8.17 3.06
C ALA A 10 -1.93 8.70 1.72
N LYS A 11 -1.70 9.99 1.44
CA LYS A 11 -2.13 10.63 0.18
C LYS A 11 -1.77 9.81 -1.08
N PRO A 12 -0.58 9.17 -1.17
CA PRO A 12 -0.23 8.35 -2.32
C PRO A 12 -1.19 7.17 -2.53
N VAL A 13 -1.70 6.56 -1.46
CA VAL A 13 -2.62 5.42 -1.54
C VAL A 13 -3.96 5.84 -2.14
N LEU A 14 -4.51 6.99 -1.70
CA LEU A 14 -5.76 7.52 -2.25
C LEU A 14 -5.61 7.93 -3.72
N VAL A 15 -4.47 8.56 -4.08
CA VAL A 15 -4.19 8.95 -5.47
C VAL A 15 -4.02 7.72 -6.36
N MET A 16 -3.25 6.73 -5.92
CA MET A 16 -3.07 5.48 -6.68
C MET A 16 -4.40 4.72 -6.82
N GLY A 17 -5.20 4.65 -5.76
CA GLY A 17 -6.54 4.06 -5.80
C GLY A 17 -7.44 4.75 -6.84
N LEU A 18 -7.42 6.08 -6.88
CA LEU A 18 -8.16 6.85 -7.89
C LEU A 18 -7.65 6.58 -9.31
N VAL A 19 -6.33 6.58 -9.53
CA VAL A 19 -5.73 6.31 -10.84
C VAL A 19 -6.12 4.93 -11.35
N VAL A 20 -6.02 3.91 -10.49
CA VAL A 20 -6.42 2.53 -10.82
C VAL A 20 -7.91 2.46 -11.13
N ALA A 21 -8.77 3.11 -10.34
CA ALA A 21 -10.21 3.12 -10.58
C ALA A 21 -10.58 3.78 -11.92
N VAL A 22 -9.91 4.88 -12.28
CA VAL A 22 -10.11 5.54 -13.59
C VAL A 22 -9.60 4.68 -14.74
N ALA A 23 -8.41 4.07 -14.60
CA ALA A 23 -7.88 3.16 -15.61
C ALA A 23 -8.80 1.95 -15.83
N MET A 24 -9.33 1.38 -14.74
CA MET A 24 -10.30 0.29 -14.78
C MET A 24 -11.59 0.72 -15.48
N LEU A 25 -12.09 1.94 -15.22
CA LEU A 25 -13.26 2.50 -15.91
C LEU A 25 -13.04 2.60 -17.42
N ILE A 26 -11.89 3.14 -17.86
CA ILE A 26 -11.54 3.23 -19.28
C ILE A 26 -11.49 1.83 -19.91
N PHE A 27 -10.86 0.87 -19.22
CA PHE A 27 -10.81 -0.51 -19.67
C PHE A 27 -12.21 -1.12 -19.83
N GLY A 28 -13.11 -0.94 -18.87
CA GLY A 28 -14.44 -1.50 -18.98
C GLY A 28 -15.31 -0.84 -20.05
N VAL A 29 -15.09 0.44 -20.38
CA VAL A 29 -15.75 1.05 -21.55
C VAL A 29 -15.30 0.35 -22.83
N PHE A 30 -14.00 0.11 -23.00
CA PHE A 30 -13.47 -0.62 -24.15
C PHE A 30 -13.97 -2.07 -24.19
N PHE A 31 -13.90 -2.76 -23.07
CA PHE A 31 -14.38 -4.13 -22.91
C PHE A 31 -15.88 -4.23 -23.21
N PHE A 32 -16.69 -3.30 -22.71
CA PHE A 32 -18.12 -3.24 -23.01
C PHE A 32 -18.36 -3.05 -24.51
N SER A 33 -17.62 -2.14 -25.15
CA SER A 33 -17.72 -1.94 -26.59
C SER A 33 -17.38 -3.21 -27.38
N ALA A 34 -16.39 -3.99 -26.93
CA ALA A 34 -16.04 -5.26 -27.54
C ALA A 34 -17.13 -6.33 -27.31
N VAL A 35 -17.62 -6.47 -26.07
CA VAL A 35 -18.67 -7.43 -25.72
C VAL A 35 -19.96 -7.14 -26.47
N LEU A 36 -20.41 -5.88 -26.49
CA LEU A 36 -21.66 -5.50 -27.15
C LEU A 36 -21.57 -5.64 -28.67
N GLY A 37 -20.37 -5.44 -29.25
CA GLY A 37 -20.10 -5.64 -30.66
C GLY A 37 -20.20 -7.11 -31.11
N ASP A 38 -19.85 -8.06 -30.25
CA ASP A 38 -19.87 -9.50 -30.55
C ASP A 38 -21.19 -10.19 -30.12
N SER A 39 -22.06 -9.48 -29.39
CA SER A 39 -23.24 -10.06 -28.73
C SER A 39 -24.42 -10.40 -29.65
N GLY A 40 -24.33 -10.22 -30.98
CA GLY A 40 -25.31 -10.74 -31.95
C GLY A 40 -26.79 -10.34 -31.81
N GLY A 41 -27.17 -9.53 -30.81
CA GLY A 41 -28.53 -9.04 -30.59
C GLY A 41 -29.17 -9.37 -29.23
N GLU A 42 -28.59 -10.23 -28.38
CA GLU A 42 -29.16 -10.55 -27.06
C GLU A 42 -28.25 -10.09 -25.90
N PRO A 43 -28.19 -8.79 -25.61
CA PRO A 43 -27.31 -8.23 -24.58
C PRO A 43 -27.86 -8.40 -23.14
N GLY A 44 -28.84 -9.28 -22.92
CA GLY A 44 -29.65 -9.36 -21.69
C GLY A 44 -28.84 -9.35 -20.39
N PRO A 45 -28.05 -10.39 -20.08
CA PRO A 45 -27.26 -10.43 -18.85
C PRO A 45 -26.04 -9.50 -18.87
N ALA A 46 -25.51 -9.19 -20.07
CA ALA A 46 -24.35 -8.31 -20.22
C ALA A 46 -24.68 -6.86 -19.81
N ILE A 47 -25.84 -6.33 -20.19
CA ILE A 47 -26.28 -4.98 -19.79
C ILE A 47 -26.44 -4.89 -18.28
N GLY A 48 -27.05 -5.89 -17.65
CA GLY A 48 -27.25 -5.93 -16.20
C GLY A 48 -25.92 -5.92 -15.43
N PHE A 49 -24.97 -6.77 -15.85
CA PHE A 49 -23.62 -6.79 -15.27
C PHE A 49 -22.93 -5.43 -15.44
N MET A 50 -23.02 -4.81 -16.61
CA MET A 50 -22.34 -3.55 -16.92
C MET A 50 -22.92 -2.38 -16.14
N ALA A 51 -24.24 -2.32 -15.97
CA ALA A 51 -24.90 -1.32 -15.14
C ALA A 51 -24.40 -1.40 -13.68
N VAL A 52 -24.34 -2.60 -13.12
CA VAL A 52 -23.80 -2.81 -11.76
C VAL A 52 -22.32 -2.47 -11.71
N TRP A 53 -21.54 -2.85 -12.71
CA TRP A 53 -20.10 -2.60 -12.78
C TRP A 53 -19.77 -1.09 -12.81
N PHE A 54 -20.44 -0.31 -13.66
CA PHE A 54 -20.28 1.14 -13.71
C PHE A 54 -20.78 1.83 -12.43
N LEU A 55 -21.85 1.33 -11.82
CA LEU A 55 -22.34 1.84 -10.53
C LEU A 55 -21.30 1.64 -9.43
N VAL A 56 -20.73 0.43 -9.31
CA VAL A 56 -19.71 0.13 -8.30
C VAL A 56 -18.45 0.97 -8.53
N LEU A 57 -17.96 1.08 -9.77
CA LEU A 57 -16.81 1.94 -10.06
C LEU A 57 -17.10 3.43 -9.83
N GLY A 58 -18.30 3.90 -10.17
CA GLY A 58 -18.72 5.27 -9.90
C GLY A 58 -18.67 5.58 -8.40
N VAL A 59 -19.15 4.66 -7.56
CA VAL A 59 -19.08 4.78 -6.10
C VAL A 59 -17.64 4.78 -5.60
N ILE A 60 -16.77 3.91 -6.13
CA ILE A 60 -15.34 3.85 -5.76
C ILE A 60 -14.62 5.16 -6.12
N ILE A 61 -14.81 5.65 -7.35
CA ILE A 61 -14.21 6.89 -7.83
C ILE A 61 -14.71 8.06 -6.99
N PHE A 62 -16.02 8.14 -6.73
CA PHE A 62 -16.60 9.15 -5.86
C PHE A 62 -16.03 9.09 -4.45
N TYR A 63 -15.90 7.89 -3.87
CA TYR A 63 -15.31 7.68 -2.56
C TYR A 63 -13.87 8.22 -2.50
N PHE A 64 -13.01 7.84 -3.45
CA PHE A 64 -11.63 8.32 -3.48
C PHE A 64 -11.55 9.82 -3.72
N ALA A 65 -12.32 10.37 -4.65
CA ALA A 65 -12.37 11.80 -4.92
C ALA A 65 -12.88 12.61 -3.71
N TYR A 66 -13.93 12.13 -3.05
CA TYR A 66 -14.47 12.73 -1.83
C TYR A 66 -13.45 12.70 -0.69
N TYR A 67 -12.76 11.58 -0.47
CA TYR A 67 -11.74 11.47 0.57
C TYR A 67 -10.50 12.33 0.29
N LEU A 68 -10.06 12.40 -0.97
CA LEU A 68 -8.98 13.30 -1.39
C LEU A 68 -9.36 14.77 -1.15
N ARG A 69 -10.60 15.15 -1.45
CA ARG A 69 -11.11 16.52 -1.27
C ARG A 69 -11.32 16.88 0.20
N THR A 70 -11.89 15.97 0.98
CA THR A 70 -12.33 16.24 2.35
C THR A 70 -11.21 16.03 3.37
N ARG A 71 -10.13 15.30 3.00
CA ARG A 71 -8.97 14.98 3.87
C ARG A 71 -9.34 14.46 5.25
N LYS A 72 -10.50 13.80 5.38
CA LYS A 72 -10.93 13.17 6.64
C LYS A 72 -10.02 11.98 6.94
N SER A 73 -9.78 11.71 8.23
CA SER A 73 -9.11 10.49 8.68
C SER A 73 -10.08 9.33 8.50
N VAL A 74 -9.69 8.27 7.78
CA VAL A 74 -10.52 7.07 7.55
C VAL A 74 -10.53 6.17 8.78
N VAL A 75 -9.46 6.18 9.57
CA VAL A 75 -9.25 5.23 10.66
C VAL A 75 -8.95 6.00 11.95
N ASP A 76 -9.76 5.78 12.97
CA ASP A 76 -9.42 6.11 14.36
C ASP A 76 -8.85 4.83 14.95
N ILE A 77 -7.52 4.77 15.13
CA ILE A 77 -6.88 3.59 15.72
C ILE A 77 -6.81 3.85 17.23
N GLU A 78 -7.72 3.24 17.99
CA GLU A 78 -7.57 3.10 19.43
C GLU A 78 -6.44 2.12 19.69
N THR A 79 -5.26 2.64 20.04
CA THR A 79 -4.09 1.82 20.37
C THR A 79 -3.85 1.88 21.88
N GLU A 80 -3.98 0.74 22.57
CA GLU A 80 -3.47 0.58 23.93
C GLU A 80 -1.94 0.47 23.87
N THR A 81 -1.24 1.47 24.38
CA THR A 81 0.23 1.52 24.44
C THR A 81 0.73 0.38 25.32
N GLY A 82 1.26 -0.70 24.73
CA GLY A 82 1.87 -1.80 25.50
C GLY A 82 2.44 -2.99 24.73
N ALA A 83 2.20 -3.15 23.42
CA ALA A 83 2.74 -4.29 22.67
C ALA A 83 3.27 -3.85 21.29
N PRO A 84 4.43 -4.36 20.84
CA PRO A 84 4.93 -4.07 19.49
C PRO A 84 3.95 -4.66 18.48
N ALA A 85 3.37 -3.77 17.66
CA ALA A 85 2.34 -4.10 16.68
C ALA A 85 2.83 -5.20 15.70
N PRO A 86 2.01 -6.22 15.41
CA PRO A 86 2.30 -7.14 14.31
C PRO A 86 2.07 -6.38 13.01
N ALA A 87 3.14 -6.17 12.23
CA ALA A 87 3.05 -5.67 10.87
C ALA A 87 2.35 -6.73 10.00
N SER A 88 1.08 -6.50 9.67
CA SER A 88 0.36 -7.24 8.63
C SER A 88 0.20 -6.35 7.40
N GLY A 89 0.61 -6.89 6.23
CA GLY A 89 0.37 -6.27 4.92
C GLY A 89 1.59 -6.34 4.01
N ALA A 90 1.90 -7.52 3.51
CA ALA A 90 2.89 -7.76 2.47
C ALA A 90 2.56 -7.05 1.15
N ALA A 91 3.56 -6.41 0.52
CA ALA A 91 3.96 -6.66 -0.88
C ALA A 91 5.13 -5.74 -1.26
N ALA A 92 6.16 -6.33 -1.83
CA ALA A 92 7.47 -5.77 -2.13
C ALA A 92 7.53 -4.93 -3.42
N ALA A 93 8.44 -3.94 -3.46
CA ALA A 93 9.36 -3.71 -4.58
C ALA A 93 10.46 -2.69 -4.17
N PRO A 94 11.69 -2.77 -4.71
CA PRO A 94 12.90 -2.36 -3.99
C PRO A 94 13.59 -1.07 -4.50
N ALA A 95 14.46 -0.59 -3.60
CA ALA A 95 15.76 0.06 -3.82
C ALA A 95 15.82 1.52 -4.31
N GLY A 96 16.07 2.41 -3.34
CA GLY A 96 17.09 3.45 -3.47
C GLY A 96 18.23 3.11 -2.52
N ALA A 97 19.41 2.75 -3.06
CA ALA A 97 20.57 2.15 -2.38
C ALA A 97 21.14 2.86 -1.12
N GLY A 98 20.54 3.95 -0.65
CA GLY A 98 20.84 4.57 0.65
C GLY A 98 20.11 3.91 1.83
N THR A 99 18.97 3.23 1.59
CA THR A 99 18.19 2.56 2.66
C THR A 99 18.79 1.23 3.09
N ASP A 100 19.49 0.53 2.18
CA ASP A 100 19.98 -0.82 2.45
C ASP A 100 21.18 -0.81 3.41
N PHE A 101 22.00 0.25 3.36
CA PHE A 101 23.09 0.46 4.32
C PHE A 101 22.56 0.71 5.73
N ASP A 102 21.64 1.67 5.88
CA ASP A 102 21.05 2.02 7.17
C ASP A 102 20.26 0.84 7.77
N ALA A 103 19.53 0.11 6.93
CA ALA A 103 18.82 -1.11 7.32
C ALA A 103 19.78 -2.23 7.79
N ARG A 104 20.92 -2.43 7.10
CA ARG A 104 21.95 -3.40 7.52
C ARG A 104 22.56 -3.02 8.87
N LEU A 105 22.85 -1.74 9.10
CA LEU A 105 23.42 -1.27 10.36
C LEU A 105 22.44 -1.41 11.52
N ARG A 106 21.18 -1.03 11.31
CA ARG A 106 20.11 -1.18 12.31
C ARG A 106 19.82 -2.64 12.65
N LYS A 107 19.89 -3.54 11.66
CA LYS A 107 19.76 -4.99 11.88
C LYS A 107 20.93 -5.55 12.68
N LEU A 108 22.16 -5.11 12.41
CA LEU A 108 23.34 -5.52 13.16
C LEU A 108 23.27 -5.07 14.63
N GLU A 109 22.76 -3.86 14.90
CA GLU A 109 22.51 -3.38 16.27
C GLU A 109 21.45 -4.22 17.01
N GLY A 110 20.41 -4.67 16.30
CA GLY A 110 19.41 -5.59 16.86
C GLY A 110 20.04 -6.91 17.29
N LEU A 111 20.80 -7.54 16.41
CA LEU A 111 21.46 -8.83 16.69
C LEU A 111 22.45 -8.78 17.85
N LYS A 112 23.13 -7.64 18.05
CA LYS A 112 23.97 -7.41 19.23
C LYS A 112 23.15 -7.34 20.52
N LYS A 113 22.05 -6.59 20.51
CA LYS A 113 21.15 -6.44 21.68
C LYS A 113 20.53 -7.76 22.09
N ASP A 114 20.24 -8.61 21.11
CA ASP A 114 19.71 -9.95 21.33
C ASP A 114 20.79 -10.96 21.76
N GLY A 115 22.06 -10.54 21.87
CA GLY A 115 23.18 -11.38 22.30
C GLY A 115 23.58 -12.47 21.29
N LEU A 116 23.06 -12.41 20.07
CA LEU A 116 23.29 -13.40 19.00
C LEU A 116 24.65 -13.25 18.32
N VAL A 117 25.30 -12.11 18.50
CA VAL A 117 26.61 -11.79 17.91
C VAL A 117 27.51 -11.27 19.01
N THR A 118 28.75 -11.76 19.07
CA THR A 118 29.73 -11.31 20.07
C THR A 118 30.22 -9.90 19.75
N ASP A 119 30.76 -9.20 20.77
CA ASP A 119 31.28 -7.84 20.58
C ASP A 119 32.37 -7.74 19.51
N GLU A 120 33.16 -8.81 19.36
CA GLU A 120 34.24 -8.90 18.38
C GLU A 120 33.69 -9.03 16.95
N GLU A 121 32.73 -9.93 16.74
CA GLU A 121 32.06 -10.14 15.45
C GLU A 121 31.24 -8.92 15.02
N TYR A 122 30.57 -8.25 15.97
CA TYR A 122 29.84 -7.01 15.72
C TYR A 122 30.77 -5.91 15.19
N ARG A 123 31.94 -5.74 15.82
CA ARG A 123 32.91 -4.71 15.41
C ARG A 123 33.50 -4.99 14.03
N ALA A 124 33.84 -6.25 13.74
CA ALA A 124 34.35 -6.66 12.43
C ALA A 124 33.32 -6.39 11.33
N LYS A 125 32.07 -6.82 11.52
CA LYS A 125 30.98 -6.62 10.54
C LYS A 125 30.57 -5.16 10.37
N ARG A 126 30.59 -4.37 11.45
CA ARG A 126 30.33 -2.92 11.37
C ARG A 126 31.40 -2.20 10.55
N ALA A 127 32.67 -2.57 10.71
CA ALA A 127 33.77 -2.00 9.94
C ALA A 127 33.70 -2.39 8.46
N GLU A 128 33.34 -3.64 8.16
CA GLU A 128 33.12 -4.13 6.78
C GLU A 128 31.98 -3.36 6.09
N ILE A 129 30.83 -3.20 6.76
CA ILE A 129 29.68 -2.46 6.23
C ILE A 129 30.03 -0.98 6.00
N LEU A 130 30.80 -0.35 6.91
CA LEU A 130 31.27 1.03 6.77
C LEU A 130 32.34 1.18 5.67
N GLY A 131 33.11 0.13 5.38
CA GLY A 131 34.18 0.13 4.37
C GLY A 131 33.72 -0.21 2.96
N GLU A 132 32.59 -0.92 2.79
CA GLU A 132 32.05 -1.29 1.48
C GLU A 132 31.56 -0.11 0.64
N LYS A 133 31.31 1.07 1.24
CA LYS A 133 30.78 2.21 0.49
C LYS A 133 30.87 3.53 1.26
N TRP A 134 31.87 4.34 0.91
CA TRP A 134 31.57 5.75 0.66
C TRP A 134 31.56 5.97 -0.85
#